data_AF-A0A933H4J5-F1
#
_entry.id   AF-A0A933H4J5-F1
#
_cell.length_a   1.000
_cell.length_b   1.000
_cell.length_c   1.000
_cell.angle_alpha   90.00
_cell.angle_beta   90.00
_cell.angle_gamma   90.00
#
_symmetry.space_group_name_H-M   'P 1'
#
loop_
_entity.id
_entity.type
_entity.pdbx_description
1 polymer ?
#
loop_
_entity_poly.entity_id
_entity_poly.type
_entity_poly.pdbx_seq_one_letter_code
_entity_poly.pdbx_strand_id
1 'polypeptide(L)'
;MPDVRMNYSSMEAMQKAFHHAHSQIEDTMREMEKIAKTMEDGAMVGMAGDTFREAIRTKLMKRMKVLAEKMRELEGDIHGAVIATRDGVSTAQSRFK
;
A
#
# COMPACT_ATOMS: atom_id res chain seq x y z
N MET A 1 32.74 9.80 -7.77
CA MET A 1 31.44 9.24 -7.35
C MET A 1 30.38 9.92 -8.19
N PRO A 2 29.47 9.19 -8.87
CA PRO A 2 28.38 9.87 -9.55
C PRO A 2 27.59 10.65 -8.51
N ASP A 3 27.31 11.91 -8.81
CA ASP A 3 26.54 12.84 -7.98
C ASP A 3 25.08 12.36 -8.01
N VAL A 4 24.77 11.26 -7.30
CA VAL A 4 23.42 10.69 -7.23
C VAL A 4 22.58 11.62 -6.35
N ARG A 5 22.09 12.70 -6.95
CA ARG A 5 21.14 13.61 -6.32
C ARG A 5 19.76 12.98 -6.41
N MET A 6 19.12 12.79 -5.26
CA MET A 6 17.76 12.31 -5.19
C MET A 6 16.83 13.27 -5.95
N ASN A 7 16.00 12.71 -6.83
CA ASN A 7 14.97 13.48 -7.51
C ASN A 7 13.73 13.61 -6.60
N TYR A 8 13.63 14.75 -5.90
CA TYR A 8 12.53 15.02 -4.97
C TYR A 8 11.14 14.90 -5.60
N SER A 9 10.94 15.38 -6.83
CA SER A 9 9.62 15.33 -7.47
C SER A 9 9.21 13.91 -7.82
N SER A 10 10.17 13.07 -8.23
CA SER A 10 9.92 11.64 -8.45
C SER A 10 9.60 10.91 -7.14
N MET A 11 10.27 11.25 -6.03
CA MET A 11 9.99 10.65 -4.73
C MET A 11 8.60 11.06 -4.20
N GLU A 12 8.22 12.33 -4.34
CA GLU A 12 6.88 12.79 -3.97
C GLU A 12 5.78 12.14 -4.83
N ALA A 13 6.03 11.98 -6.14
CA ALA A 13 5.11 11.25 -7.02
C ALA A 13 4.97 9.78 -6.62
N MET A 14 6.07 9.13 -6.25
CA MET A 14 6.09 7.75 -5.78
C MET A 14 5.34 7.59 -4.46
N GLN A 15 5.54 8.50 -3.50
CA GLN A 15 4.81 8.52 -2.24
C GLN A 15 3.29 8.60 -2.48
N LYS A 16 2.85 9.52 -3.35
CA LYS A 16 1.43 9.65 -3.72
C LYS A 16 0.89 8.39 -4.40
N ALA A 17 1.68 7.75 -5.25
CA ALA A 17 1.29 6.53 -5.94
C ALA A 17 1.07 5.37 -4.96
N PHE A 18 1.98 5.18 -3.99
CA PHE A 18 1.82 4.14 -2.96
C PHE A 18 0.64 4.42 -2.02
N HIS A 19 0.44 5.68 -1.63
CA HIS A 19 -0.73 6.09 -0.86
C HIS A 19 -2.04 5.78 -1.60
N HIS A 20 -2.10 6.12 -2.89
CA HIS A 20 -3.27 5.84 -3.72
C HIS A 20 -3.51 4.33 -3.88
N ALA A 21 -2.46 3.57 -4.13
CA ALA A 21 -2.54 2.11 -4.24
C ALA A 21 -3.06 1.47 -2.94
N HIS A 22 -2.57 1.92 -1.77
CA HIS A 22 -3.10 1.49 -0.47
C HIS A 22 -4.61 1.72 -0.37
N SER A 23 -5.08 2.94 -0.67
CA SER A 23 -6.52 3.27 -0.62
C SER A 23 -7.34 2.39 -1.57
N GLN A 24 -6.88 2.19 -2.81
CA GLN A 24 -7.57 1.35 -3.79
C GLN A 24 -7.68 -0.11 -3.33
N ILE A 25 -6.64 -0.63 -2.69
CA ILE A 25 -6.65 -2.00 -2.14
C ILE A 25 -7.66 -2.09 -0.99
N GLU A 26 -7.71 -1.10 -0.10
CA GLU A 26 -8.72 -1.07 0.97
C GLU A 26 -10.15 -0.98 0.44
N ASP A 27 -10.39 -0.16 -0.58
CA ASP A 27 -11.68 -0.09 -1.27
C ASP A 27 -12.06 -1.45 -1.88
N THR A 28 -11.12 -2.09 -2.57
CA THR A 28 -11.34 -3.40 -3.17
C THR A 28 -11.68 -4.45 -2.12
N MET A 29 -10.99 -4.45 -0.97
CA MET A 29 -11.31 -5.36 0.14
C MET A 29 -12.72 -5.12 0.69
N ARG A 30 -13.16 -3.87 0.82
CA ARG A 30 -14.53 -3.52 1.25
C ARG A 30 -15.57 -4.07 0.28
N GLU A 31 -15.37 -3.92 -1.03
CA GLU A 31 -16.29 -4.47 -2.03
C GLU A 31 -16.30 -6.00 -2.04
N MET A 32 -15.14 -6.65 -1.88
CA MET A 32 -15.07 -8.10 -1.79
C MET A 32 -15.81 -8.66 -0.57
N GLU A 33 -15.77 -7.97 0.57
CA GLU A 33 -16.56 -8.38 1.74
C GLU A 33 -18.06 -8.22 1.52
N LYS A 34 -18.50 -7.16 0.80
CA LYS A 34 -19.91 -7.05 0.40
C LYS A 34 -20.33 -8.20 -0.49
N ILE A 35 -19.51 -8.57 -1.48
CA ILE A 35 -19.78 -9.72 -2.37
C ILE A 35 -19.86 -11.02 -1.55
N ALA A 36 -18.92 -11.25 -0.64
CA ALA A 36 -18.94 -12.43 0.23
C ALA A 36 -20.22 -12.50 1.07
N LYS A 37 -20.68 -11.36 1.60
CA LYS A 37 -21.94 -11.27 2.35
C LYS A 37 -23.17 -11.52 1.48
N THR A 38 -23.23 -10.96 0.27
CA THR A 38 -24.34 -11.24 -0.67
C THR A 38 -24.45 -12.72 -1.03
N MET A 39 -23.32 -13.42 -1.12
CA MET A 39 -23.30 -14.87 -1.35
C MET A 39 -23.81 -15.65 -0.14
N GLU A 40 -23.55 -15.16 1.08
CA GLU A 40 -24.05 -15.69 2.35
C GLU A 40 -25.58 -15.51 2.49
N ASP A 41 -26.10 -14.36 2.04
CA ASP A 41 -27.52 -13.97 2.18
C ASP A 41 -28.47 -14.58 1.13
N GLY A 42 -28.00 -15.54 0.32
CA GLY A 42 -28.88 -16.37 -0.51
C GLY A 42 -28.54 -16.48 -1.99
N ALA A 43 -27.48 -15.84 -2.49
CA ALA A 43 -27.08 -15.99 -3.90
C ALA A 43 -26.41 -17.35 -4.20
N MET A 44 -25.73 -17.96 -3.22
CA MET A 44 -25.24 -19.35 -3.29
C MET A 44 -25.41 -20.05 -1.94
N VAL A 45 -26.51 -20.77 -1.76
CA VAL A 45 -26.76 -21.53 -0.52
C VAL A 45 -26.14 -22.92 -0.62
N GLY A 46 -25.38 -23.32 0.40
CA GLY A 46 -24.73 -24.64 0.50
C GLY A 46 -23.21 -24.61 0.35
N MET A 47 -22.58 -25.80 0.25
CA MET A 47 -21.11 -25.98 0.29
C MET A 47 -20.34 -25.09 -0.70
N ALA A 48 -20.92 -24.77 -1.86
CA ALA A 48 -20.28 -23.90 -2.86
C ALA A 48 -20.19 -22.45 -2.38
N GLY A 49 -21.24 -21.90 -1.78
CA GLY A 49 -21.23 -20.56 -1.20
C GLY A 49 -20.31 -20.46 0.01
N ASP A 50 -20.30 -21.49 0.86
CA ASP A 50 -19.37 -21.59 1.99
C ASP A 50 -17.91 -21.59 1.53
N THR A 51 -17.59 -22.40 0.51
CA THR A 51 -16.24 -22.49 -0.06
C THR A 51 -15.82 -21.18 -0.72
N PHE A 52 -16.74 -20.52 -1.45
CA PHE A 52 -16.48 -19.23 -2.09
C PHE A 52 -16.21 -18.13 -1.07
N ARG A 53 -17.05 -18.05 -0.03
CA ARG A 53 -16.85 -17.13 1.11
C ARG A 53 -15.52 -17.39 1.81
N GLU A 54 -15.20 -18.66 2.08
CA GLU A 54 -13.93 -19.03 2.69
C GLU A 54 -12.75 -18.61 1.80
N ALA A 55 -12.82 -18.84 0.49
CA ALA A 55 -11.77 -18.43 -0.44
C ALA A 55 -11.57 -16.90 -0.45
N ILE A 56 -12.65 -16.11 -0.44
CA ILE A 56 -12.56 -14.65 -0.32
C ILE A 56 -11.91 -14.27 1.02
N ARG A 57 -12.46 -14.75 2.13
CA ARG A 57 -12.05 -14.29 3.47
C ARG A 57 -10.66 -14.75 3.86
N THR A 58 -10.29 -15.99 3.55
CA THR A 58 -9.05 -16.61 4.05
C THR A 58 -7.88 -16.49 3.09
N LYS A 59 -8.14 -16.46 1.77
CA LYS A 59 -7.09 -16.40 0.74
C LYS A 59 -6.96 -15.01 0.18
N LEU A 60 -8.02 -14.48 -0.44
CA LEU A 60 -7.94 -13.21 -1.15
C LEU A 60 -7.73 -12.04 -0.18
N MET A 61 -8.63 -11.84 0.79
CA MET A 61 -8.55 -10.71 1.72
C MET A 61 -7.26 -10.72 2.53
N LYS A 62 -6.80 -11.91 2.94
CA LYS A 62 -5.50 -12.05 3.62
C LYS A 62 -4.34 -11.53 2.77
N ARG A 63 -4.29 -11.88 1.48
CA ARG A 63 -3.23 -11.42 0.57
C ARG A 63 -3.36 -9.94 0.24
N MET A 64 -4.58 -9.44 0.07
CA MET A 64 -4.85 -8.02 -0.15
C MET A 64 -4.42 -7.17 1.04
N LYS A 65 -4.65 -7.64 2.28
CA LYS A 65 -4.18 -6.96 3.49
C LYS A 65 -2.66 -6.84 3.53
N VAL A 66 -1.95 -7.93 3.23
CA VAL A 66 -0.47 -7.90 3.14
C VAL A 66 0.00 -6.91 2.06
N LEU A 67 -0.69 -6.86 0.91
CA LEU A 67 -0.34 -5.93 -0.15
C LEU A 67 -0.59 -4.47 0.28
N ALA A 68 -1.72 -4.18 0.94
CA ALA A 68 -2.02 -2.85 1.49
C ALA A 68 -0.92 -2.42 2.48
N GLU A 69 -0.60 -3.27 3.45
CA GLU A 69 0.46 -3.01 4.43
C GLU A 69 1.80 -2.69 3.74
N LYS A 70 2.14 -3.42 2.67
CA LYS A 70 3.36 -3.15 1.88
C LYS A 70 3.32 -1.84 1.11
N MET A 71 2.17 -1.42 0.57
CA MET A 71 2.08 -0.10 -0.04
C MET A 71 2.31 1.01 0.98
N ARG A 72 1.78 0.86 2.20
CA ARG A 72 1.99 1.83 3.29
C ARG A 72 3.42 1.85 3.81
N GLU A 73 4.07 0.69 3.89
CA GLU A 73 5.49 0.57 4.24
C GLU A 73 6.36 1.31 3.21
N LEU A 74 6.14 1.05 1.92
CA LEU A 74 6.88 1.71 0.84
C LEU A 74 6.65 3.23 0.83
N GLU A 75 5.43 3.70 1.10
CA GLU A 75 5.16 5.13 1.29
C GLU A 75 6.04 5.73 2.39
N GLY A 76 6.10 5.07 3.55
CA GLY A 76 6.91 5.48 4.69
C GLY A 76 8.41 5.46 4.41
N ASP A 77 8.91 4.44 3.72
CA ASP A 77 10.31 4.31 3.35
C ASP A 77 10.76 5.46 2.44
N ILE A 78 9.92 5.81 1.45
CA ILE A 78 10.19 6.95 0.56
C ILE A 78 10.19 8.26 1.33
N HIS A 79 9.22 8.46 2.22
CA HIS A 79 9.18 9.66 3.06
C HIS A 79 10.42 9.78 3.95
N GLY A 80 10.85 8.68 4.58
CA GLY A 80 12.04 8.62 5.41
C GLY A 80 13.32 8.91 4.61
N ALA A 81 13.47 8.33 3.43
CA ALA A 81 14.59 8.59 2.54
C ALA A 81 14.66 10.07 2.11
N VAL A 82 13.50 10.70 1.86
CA VAL A 82 13.43 12.12 1.52
C VAL A 82 13.94 13.01 2.64
N ILE A 83 13.49 12.76 3.88
CA ILE A 83 13.93 13.51 5.07
C ILE A 83 15.42 13.33 5.30
N ALA A 84 15.90 12.08 5.33
CA ALA A 84 17.31 11.79 5.59
C ALA A 84 18.25 12.46 4.57
N THR A 85 17.84 12.52 3.31
CA THR A 85 18.60 13.20 2.26
C THR A 85 18.61 14.72 2.45
N ARG A 86 17.46 15.33 2.79
CA ARG A 86 17.39 16.78 3.06
C ARG A 86 18.28 17.17 4.24
N ASP A 87 18.22 16.41 5.32
CA ASP A 87 19.01 16.65 6.53
C ASP A 87 20.50 16.48 6.28
N GLY A 88 20.88 15.45 5.50
CA GLY A 88 22.25 15.22 5.07
C GLY A 88 22.82 16.39 4.24
N VAL A 89 22.03 16.91 3.28
CA VAL A 89 22.42 18.07 2.47
C VAL A 89 22.56 19.33 3.32
N SER A 90 21.60 19.61 4.21
CA SER A 90 21.65 20.77 5.12
C SER A 90 22.87 20.72 6.05
N THR A 91 23.14 19.56 6.64
CA THR A 91 24.30 19.32 7.52
C THR A 91 25.62 19.44 6.77
N ALA A 92 25.70 18.97 5.52
CA ALA A 92 26.88 19.15 4.70
C ALA A 92 27.11 20.64 4.39
N GLN A 93 26.07 21.38 3.98
CA GLN A 93 26.17 22.81 3.67
C GLN A 93 26.60 23.66 4.86
N SER A 94 26.17 23.33 6.09
CA SER A 94 26.57 24.07 7.29
C SER A 94 28.01 23.85 7.71
N ARG A 95 28.63 22.73 7.32
CA ARG A 95 30.04 22.40 7.61
C ARG A 95 31.06 23.06 6.67
N PHE A 96 30.60 23.53 5.51
CA PHE A 96 31.43 24.20 4.50
C PHE A 96 31.14 25.71 4.37
N LYS A 97 30.35 26.27 5.30
CA LYS A 97 30.28 27.71 5.57
C LYS A 97 31.26 28.06 6.68
#